data_AF-A0A965ZTA5-F1
#
_entry.id   AF-A0A965ZTA5-F1
#
_cell.length_a   1.000
_cell.length_b   1.000
_cell.length_c   1.000
_cell.angle_alpha   90.00
_cell.angle_beta   90.00
_cell.angle_gamma   90.00
#
_symmetry.space_group_name_H-M   'P 1'
#
loop_
_entity.id
_entity.type
_entity.pdbx_description
1 polymer ?
#
loop_
_entity_poly.entity_id
_entity_poly.type
_entity_poly.pdbx_seq_one_letter_code
_entity_poly.pdbx_strand_id
1 'polypeptide(L)'
;MSSKPSRLPFAVRLLNLAGRGLGAAGLQPVKLDAERLLQAARDNTGLDDFGDEDFLAPLALLLDCLHKEADLSLMGRMVARGDLLRTLENRLRLVDLFRQHPEIAEQPIERP
;
A
#
# COMPACT_ATOMS: atom_id res chain seq x y z
N MET A 1 28.20 -4.44 11.66
CA MET A 1 28.21 -3.08 11.07
C MET A 1 27.02 -2.32 11.63
N SER A 2 27.25 -1.47 12.62
CA SER A 2 26.20 -0.69 13.29
C SER A 2 25.91 0.56 12.44
N SER A 3 24.78 0.58 11.73
CA SER A 3 24.33 1.77 11.02
C SER A 3 23.89 2.81 12.07
N LYS A 4 24.51 3.99 12.06
CA LYS A 4 24.08 5.12 12.88
C LYS A 4 22.58 5.39 12.63
N PRO A 5 21.76 5.64 13.65
CA PRO A 5 20.36 5.96 13.44
C PRO A 5 20.27 7.21 12.56
N SER A 6 19.65 7.06 11.39
CA SER A 6 19.47 8.15 10.43
C SER A 6 18.61 9.23 11.08
N ARG A 7 19.19 10.41 11.27
CA ARG A 7 18.43 11.56 11.76
C ARG A 7 17.46 11.97 10.65
N LEU A 8 16.16 11.73 10.87
CA LEU A 8 15.12 12.15 9.93
C LEU A 8 15.24 13.65 9.60
N PRO A 9 15.08 14.05 8.33
CA PRO A 9 15.10 15.45 7.93
C PRO A 9 14.11 16.29 8.75
N PHE A 10 14.43 17.57 8.95
CA PHE A 10 13.63 18.45 9.83
C PHE A 10 12.15 18.52 9.43
N ALA A 11 11.87 18.61 8.12
CA ALA A 11 10.50 18.63 7.61
C ALA A 11 9.70 17.37 8.00
N VAL A 12 10.31 16.18 7.90
CA VAL A 12 9.66 14.91 8.26
C VAL A 12 9.38 14.85 9.77
N ARG A 13 10.28 15.40 10.60
CA ARG A 13 10.07 15.48 12.05
C ARG A 13 8.90 16.39 12.41
N LEU A 14 8.79 17.55 11.77
CA LEU A 14 7.66 18.46 11.96
C LEU A 14 6.34 17.80 11.54
N LEU A 15 6.34 17.13 10.39
CA LEU A 15 5.18 16.37 9.90
C LEU A 15 4.74 15.29 10.90
N ASN A 16 5.69 14.51 11.42
CA ASN A 16 5.40 13.50 12.42
C ASN A 16 4.92 14.10 13.75
N LEU A 17 5.43 15.27 14.14
CA LEU A 17 4.95 15.99 15.32
C LEU A 17 3.49 16.44 15.15
N ALA A 18 3.16 17.04 14.00
CA ALA A 18 1.79 17.43 13.66
C ALA A 18 0.86 16.20 13.65
N GLY A 19 1.34 15.09 13.06
CA GLY A 19 0.62 13.82 13.05
C GLY A 19 0.29 13.29 14.45
N ARG A 20 1.22 13.39 15.41
CA ARG A 20 0.95 13.02 16.82
C ARG A 20 -0.10 13.91 17.46
N GLY A 21 -0.05 15.23 17.20
CA GLY A 21 -1.04 16.18 17.70
C GLY A 21 -2.45 15.87 17.18
N LEU A 22 -2.58 15.59 15.88
CA LEU A 22 -3.84 15.16 15.27
C LEU A 22 -4.33 13.83 15.87
N GLY A 23 -3.43 12.87 16.06
CA GLY A 23 -3.75 11.59 16.70
C GLY A 23 -4.29 11.74 18.12
N ALA A 24 -3.71 12.63 18.92
CA ALA A 24 -4.20 12.94 20.28
C ALA A 24 -5.61 13.57 20.27
N ALA A 25 -5.97 14.27 19.20
CA ALA A 25 -7.31 14.80 18.98
C ALA A 25 -8.28 13.78 18.34
N GLY A 26 -7.87 12.52 18.16
CA GLY A 26 -8.67 11.46 17.55
C GLY A 26 -8.74 11.50 16.01
N LEU A 27 -7.93 12.35 15.37
CA LEU A 27 -7.91 12.49 13.91
C LEU A 27 -6.81 11.62 13.29
N GLN A 28 -7.20 10.79 12.30
CA GLN A 28 -6.28 10.02 11.48
C GLN A 28 -6.36 10.49 10.03
N PRO A 29 -5.51 11.44 9.62
CA PRO A 29 -5.59 12.05 8.28
C PRO A 29 -5.27 11.05 7.16
N VAL A 30 -4.50 10.00 7.45
CA VAL A 30 -4.16 8.94 6.51
C VAL A 30 -4.69 7.62 7.05
N LYS A 31 -5.85 7.20 6.53
CA LYS A 31 -6.46 5.90 6.85
C LYS A 31 -5.94 4.83 5.88
N LEU A 32 -5.53 3.71 6.46
CA LEU A 32 -5.20 2.47 5.75
C LEU A 32 -6.42 1.57 5.89
N ASP A 33 -7.27 1.59 4.88
CA ASP A 33 -8.58 0.95 4.85
C ASP A 33 -8.73 0.22 3.53
N ALA A 34 -9.13 -1.06 3.57
CA ALA A 34 -9.12 -1.94 2.41
C ALA A 34 -10.03 -1.42 1.30
N GLU A 35 -11.28 -1.09 1.63
CA GLU A 35 -12.29 -0.63 0.67
C GLU A 35 -11.83 0.67 -0.02
N ARG A 36 -11.31 1.63 0.75
CA ARG A 36 -10.79 2.88 0.19
C ARG A 36 -9.55 2.70 -0.66
N LEU A 37 -8.72 1.72 -0.37
CA LEU A 37 -7.53 1.40 -1.17
C LEU A 37 -7.93 0.73 -2.48
N LEU A 38 -8.85 -0.24 -2.43
CA LEU A 38 -9.39 -0.91 -3.60
C LEU A 38 -10.11 0.08 -4.52
N GLN A 39 -10.99 0.92 -3.97
CA GLN A 39 -11.70 1.93 -4.74
C GLN A 39 -10.75 2.94 -5.39
N ALA A 40 -9.78 3.46 -4.64
CA ALA A 40 -8.81 4.39 -5.21
C ALA A 40 -7.93 3.76 -6.30
N ALA A 41 -7.58 2.48 -6.17
CA ALA A 41 -6.86 1.78 -7.23
C ALA A 41 -7.71 1.64 -8.51
N ARG A 42 -9.02 1.37 -8.37
CA ARG A 42 -9.97 1.37 -9.49
C ARG A 42 -10.05 2.75 -10.14
N ASP A 43 -10.26 3.80 -9.34
CA ASP A 43 -10.37 5.18 -9.83
C ASP A 43 -9.10 5.63 -10.56
N ASN A 44 -7.91 5.27 -10.06
CA ASN A 44 -6.63 5.64 -10.65
C ASN A 44 -6.31 4.91 -11.95
N THR A 45 -6.82 3.69 -12.14
CA THR A 45 -6.50 2.84 -13.30
C THR A 45 -7.60 2.80 -14.35
N GLY A 46 -8.85 3.05 -13.95
CA GLY A 46 -10.04 2.79 -14.77
C GLY A 46 -10.39 1.30 -14.91
N LEU A 47 -9.76 0.42 -14.12
CA LEU A 47 -9.96 -1.04 -14.14
C LEU A 47 -10.66 -1.48 -12.85
N ASP A 48 -11.48 -2.52 -12.90
CA ASP A 48 -12.27 -3.02 -11.76
C ASP A 48 -12.00 -4.49 -11.38
N ASP A 49 -11.39 -5.25 -12.28
CA ASP A 49 -11.08 -6.67 -12.13
C ASP A 49 -9.69 -6.92 -11.50
N PHE A 50 -9.69 -7.35 -10.24
CA PHE A 50 -8.48 -7.74 -9.51
C PHE A 50 -8.06 -9.20 -9.73
N GLY A 51 -8.80 -9.95 -10.54
CA GLY A 51 -8.65 -11.39 -10.71
C GLY A 51 -9.09 -12.14 -9.45
N ASP A 52 -8.36 -13.19 -9.11
CA ASP A 52 -8.61 -13.96 -7.88
C ASP A 52 -8.57 -13.08 -6.62
N GLU A 53 -9.54 -13.30 -5.73
CA GLU A 53 -9.75 -12.55 -4.49
C GLU A 53 -8.93 -13.07 -3.31
N ASP A 54 -8.14 -14.13 -3.50
CA ASP A 54 -7.26 -14.73 -2.47
C ASP A 54 -6.32 -13.72 -1.77
N PHE A 55 -6.04 -12.56 -2.39
CA PHE A 55 -5.21 -11.51 -1.78
C PHE A 55 -5.97 -10.66 -0.74
N LEU A 56 -7.30 -10.69 -0.69
CA LEU A 56 -8.09 -9.84 0.20
C LEU A 56 -7.87 -10.19 1.67
N ALA A 57 -7.80 -11.48 2.01
CA ALA A 57 -7.55 -11.92 3.38
C ALA A 57 -6.14 -11.53 3.87
N PRO A 58 -5.04 -11.79 3.12
CA PRO A 58 -3.71 -11.28 3.45
C PRO A 58 -3.65 -9.74 3.53
N LEU A 59 -4.36 -9.02 2.64
CA LEU A 59 -4.44 -7.56 2.69
C LEU A 59 -5.09 -7.08 3.99
N ALA A 60 -6.20 -7.69 4.41
CA ALA A 60 -6.88 -7.36 5.66
C ALA A 60 -5.97 -7.61 6.87
N LEU A 61 -5.26 -8.74 6.90
CA LEU A 61 -4.29 -9.06 7.95
C LEU A 61 -3.14 -8.04 7.98
N LEU A 62 -2.57 -7.69 6.82
CA LEU A 62 -1.52 -6.69 6.72
C LEU A 62 -1.99 -5.32 7.26
N LEU A 63 -3.19 -4.89 6.90
CA LEU A 63 -3.77 -3.64 7.38
C LEU A 63 -3.98 -3.66 8.90
N ASP A 64 -4.41 -4.79 9.46
CA ASP A 64 -4.56 -4.98 10.90
C ASP A 64 -3.20 -4.87 11.63
N CYS A 65 -2.17 -5.56 11.13
CA CYS A 65 -0.81 -5.46 11.68
C CYS A 65 -0.24 -4.03 11.55
N LEU A 66 -0.46 -3.35 10.43
CA LEU A 66 -0.04 -1.95 10.24
C LEU A 66 -0.77 -1.00 11.22
N HIS A 67 -2.00 -1.34 11.61
CA HIS A 67 -2.77 -0.58 12.57
C HIS A 67 -2.32 -0.83 14.02
N LYS A 68 -2.15 -2.09 14.40
CA LYS A 68 -1.96 -2.52 15.79
C LYS A 68 -0.49 -2.61 16.22
N GLU A 69 0.40 -3.01 15.31
CA GLU A 69 1.76 -3.45 15.68
C GLU A 69 2.85 -2.53 15.14
N ALA A 70 2.65 -1.92 13.97
CA ALA A 70 3.72 -1.23 13.23
C ALA A 70 4.13 0.15 13.78
N ASP A 71 3.44 0.69 14.79
CA ASP A 71 3.67 2.03 15.39
C ASP A 71 3.99 3.14 14.35
N LEU A 72 3.18 3.19 13.29
CA LEU A 72 3.48 4.07 12.15
C LEU A 72 3.29 5.55 12.51
N SER A 73 4.37 6.30 12.31
CA SER A 73 4.33 7.76 12.21
C SER A 73 3.44 8.22 11.04
N LEU A 74 3.05 9.50 11.00
CA LEU A 74 2.26 10.04 9.90
C LEU A 74 2.96 9.84 8.54
N MET A 75 4.27 10.11 8.47
CA MET A 75 5.06 9.82 7.27
C MET A 75 5.03 8.33 6.91
N GLY A 76 5.17 7.45 7.90
CA GLY A 76 5.10 6.00 7.70
C GLY A 76 3.76 5.55 7.11
N ARG A 77 2.64 6.12 7.58
CA ARG A 77 1.31 5.84 7.03
C ARG A 77 1.14 6.31 5.59
N MET A 78 1.71 7.47 5.24
CA MET A 78 1.70 7.96 3.85
C MET A 78 2.47 7.03 2.91
N VAL A 79 3.66 6.59 3.32
CA VAL A 79 4.46 5.64 2.56
C VAL A 79 3.72 4.31 2.40
N ALA A 80 3.22 3.73 3.49
CA ALA A 80 2.47 2.48 3.46
C ALA A 80 1.23 2.56 2.56
N ARG A 81 0.47 3.67 2.63
CA ARG A 81 -0.68 3.90 1.75
C ARG A 81 -0.26 3.93 0.27
N GLY A 82 0.84 4.62 -0.05
CA GLY A 82 1.36 4.70 -1.42
C GLY A 82 1.80 3.34 -1.96
N ASP A 83 2.50 2.55 -1.17
CA ASP A 83 2.95 1.22 -1.58
C ASP A 83 1.78 0.23 -1.77
N LEU A 84 0.78 0.28 -0.88
CA LEU A 84 -0.43 -0.53 -1.00
C LEU A 84 -1.21 -0.17 -2.28
N LEU A 85 -1.40 1.13 -2.53
CA LEU A 85 -2.06 1.60 -3.75
C LEU A 85 -1.31 1.14 -5.01
N ARG A 86 0.00 1.40 -5.07
CA ARG A 86 0.84 0.98 -6.20
C ARG A 86 0.73 -0.53 -6.46
N THR A 87 0.71 -1.34 -5.40
CA THR A 87 0.59 -2.80 -5.51
C THR A 87 -0.76 -3.22 -6.05
N LEU A 88 -1.86 -2.60 -5.56
CA LEU A 88 -3.21 -2.88 -6.03
C LEU A 88 -3.43 -2.45 -7.47
N GLU A 89 -2.95 -1.27 -7.85
CA GLU A 89 -3.00 -0.80 -9.24
C GLU A 89 -2.21 -1.72 -10.18
N ASN A 90 -1.04 -2.19 -9.74
CA ASN A 90 -0.26 -3.15 -10.52
C ASN A 90 -1.00 -4.48 -10.69
N ARG A 91 -1.71 -4.96 -9.67
CA ARG A 91 -2.56 -6.15 -9.78
C ARG A 91 -3.64 -5.95 -10.86
N LEU A 92 -4.37 -4.84 -10.83
CA LEU A 92 -5.38 -4.51 -11.85
C LEU A 92 -4.78 -4.52 -13.26
N ARG A 93 -3.65 -3.81 -13.45
CA ARG A 93 -2.96 -3.74 -14.74
C ARG A 93 -2.46 -5.10 -15.21
N LEU A 94 -1.95 -5.94 -14.32
CA LEU A 94 -1.48 -7.28 -14.66
C LEU A 94 -2.64 -8.19 -15.07
N VAL A 95 -3.74 -8.20 -14.32
CA VAL A 95 -4.93 -9.00 -14.66
C VAL A 95 -5.48 -8.60 -16.02
N ASP A 96 -5.63 -7.30 -16.26
CA ASP A 96 -6.08 -6.78 -17.54
C ASP A 96 -5.10 -7.14 -18.68
N LEU A 97 -3.79 -7.04 -18.44
CA LEU A 97 -2.77 -7.44 -19.40
C LEU A 97 -2.86 -8.93 -19.76
N PHE A 98 -2.95 -9.83 -18.77
CA PHE A 98 -3.09 -11.27 -19.02
C PHE A 98 -4.40 -11.62 -19.73
N ARG A 99 -5.47 -10.87 -19.46
CA ARG A 99 -6.76 -11.03 -20.14
C ARG A 99 -6.69 -10.61 -21.61
N GLN A 100 -5.95 -9.54 -21.91
CA GLN A 100 -5.76 -9.05 -23.28
C GLN A 100 -4.71 -9.86 -24.07
N HIS A 101 -3.74 -10.45 -23.36
CA HIS A 101 -2.60 -11.16 -23.93
C HIS A 101 -2.42 -12.54 -23.26
N PRO A 102 -3.32 -13.51 -23.51
CA PRO A 102 -3.22 -14.86 -22.93
C PRO A 102 -1.92 -15.58 -23.31
N GLU A 103 -1.29 -15.23 -24.44
CA GLU A 103 -0.01 -15.78 -24.90
C GLU A 103 1.14 -15.57 -23.90
N ILE A 104 1.04 -14.59 -23.00
CA ILE A 104 2.04 -14.36 -21.95
C ILE A 104 2.14 -15.58 -21.02
N ALA A 105 1.01 -16.24 -20.73
CA ALA A 105 0.98 -17.42 -19.87
C ALA A 105 1.62 -18.66 -20.50
N GLU A 106 1.79 -18.66 -21.83
CA GLU A 106 2.38 -19.77 -22.58
C GLU A 106 3.91 -19.64 -22.72
N GLN A 107 4.49 -18.49 -22.35
CA GLN A 107 5.93 -18.26 -22.49
C GLN A 107 6.74 -19.11 -21.49
N PRO A 108 7.69 -19.93 -21.96
CA PRO A 108 8.53 -20.74 -21.07
C PRO A 108 9.50 -19.87 -20.28
N ILE A 109 9.61 -20.13 -18.97
CA ILE A 109 10.62 -19.53 -18.09
C ILE A 109 11.80 -20.50 -17.98
N GLU A 110 12.83 -20.31 -18.82
CA GLU A 110 13.87 -21.33 -18.98
C GLU A 110 14.93 -21.33 -17.86
N ARG A 111 15.12 -20.23 -17.10
CA ARG A 111 16.11 -20.10 -16.00
C ARG A 111 15.75 -18.99 -14.98
N PRO A 112 15.05 -19.29 -13.87
CA PRO A 112 14.72 -18.31 -12.83
C PRO A 112 15.87 -18.02 -11.85
#